data_AF-A0A5D6VBR2-F1
#
_entry.id   AF-A0A5D6VBR2-F1
#
_cell.length_a   1.000
_cell.length_b   1.000
_cell.length_c   1.000
_cell.angle_alpha   90.00
_cell.angle_beta   90.00
_cell.angle_gamma   90.00
#
_symmetry.space_group_name_H-M   'P 1'
#
loop_
_entity.id
_entity.type
_entity.pdbx_description
1 polymer ?
#
loop_
_entity_poly.entity_id
_entity_poly.type
_entity_poly.pdbx_seq_one_letter_code
_entity_poly.pdbx_strand_id
1 'polypeptide(L)'
;MKRRYQKAAEPASLKATDILYSLTRSAAVLRRLQTLEGKPYSALARALLPWVGSEKRPTAKLLQQQLGVSAGVLGRWLQLCYADLLALLETDASVLSAGPVEHWLYVHGQRRTVEVRCRLPVTPRLHEQVELPLIAAEAGNSQFYVQTITYELVNDQLVVHIALKPGYYNAYVERLLERALFEEELSIHELLDLSRYQLEDRLRELYPRG
;
A
#
# COMPACT_ATOMS: atom_id res chain seq x y z
N MET A 1 20.12 16.74 -25.54
CA MET A 1 19.61 15.35 -25.66
C MET A 1 18.11 15.36 -25.38
N LYS A 2 17.23 15.15 -26.37
CA LYS A 2 15.77 15.12 -26.17
C LYS A 2 15.38 13.76 -25.57
N ARG A 3 15.03 13.70 -24.28
CA ARG A 3 14.42 12.50 -23.66
C ARG A 3 13.09 12.24 -24.37
N ARG A 4 13.02 11.18 -25.19
CA ARG A 4 11.75 10.66 -25.72
C ARG A 4 10.92 10.22 -24.52
N TYR A 5 9.75 10.82 -24.36
CA TYR A 5 8.72 10.34 -23.42
C TYR A 5 8.41 8.88 -23.77
N GLN A 6 8.93 7.94 -22.97
CA GLN A 6 8.49 6.56 -23.00
C GLN A 6 7.16 6.51 -22.27
N LYS A 7 6.10 6.17 -22.99
CA LYS A 7 4.79 5.86 -22.40
C LYS A 7 5.04 4.80 -21.33
N ALA A 8 4.70 5.11 -20.07
CA ALA A 8 4.84 4.17 -18.96
C ALA A 8 4.20 2.83 -19.37
N ALA A 9 4.93 1.73 -19.17
CA ALA A 9 4.41 0.40 -19.47
C ALA A 9 3.09 0.21 -18.73
N GLU A 10 2.08 -0.34 -19.42
CA GLU A 10 0.83 -0.72 -18.74
C GLU A 10 1.17 -1.63 -17.56
N PRO A 11 0.63 -1.36 -16.35
CA PRO A 11 0.96 -2.17 -15.19
C PRO A 11 0.56 -3.62 -15.47
N ALA A 12 1.51 -4.54 -15.26
CA ALA A 12 1.26 -5.97 -15.40
C ALA A 12 0.03 -6.36 -14.59
N SER A 13 -0.81 -7.25 -15.15
CA SER A 13 -2.00 -7.73 -14.46
C SER A 13 -1.66 -8.31 -13.08
N LEU A 14 -2.42 -7.91 -12.06
CA LEU A 14 -2.16 -8.31 -10.69
C LEU A 14 -2.29 -9.83 -10.52
N LYS A 15 -1.35 -10.46 -9.81
CA LYS A 15 -1.39 -11.90 -9.55
C LYS A 15 -2.58 -12.23 -8.63
N ALA A 16 -3.33 -13.27 -8.98
CA ALA A 16 -4.48 -13.72 -8.20
C ALA A 16 -4.10 -14.07 -6.74
N THR A 17 -2.90 -14.58 -6.50
CA THR A 17 -2.39 -14.89 -5.15
C THR A 17 -2.22 -13.65 -4.28
N ASP A 18 -1.79 -12.54 -4.89
CA ASP A 18 -1.54 -11.27 -4.19
C ASP A 18 -2.89 -10.60 -3.87
N ILE A 19 -3.84 -10.67 -4.81
CA ILE A 19 -5.21 -10.20 -4.58
C ILE A 19 -5.87 -11.00 -3.47
N LEU A 20 -5.78 -12.33 -3.49
CA LEU A 20 -6.35 -13.18 -2.44
C LEU A 20 -5.73 -12.86 -1.08
N TYR A 21 -4.40 -12.70 -1.02
CA TYR A 21 -3.73 -12.25 0.20
C TYR A 21 -4.33 -10.95 0.73
N SER A 22 -4.55 -9.98 -0.15
CA SER A 22 -5.06 -8.67 0.23
C SER A 22 -6.51 -8.75 0.70
N LEU A 23 -7.39 -9.40 -0.05
CA LEU A 23 -8.82 -9.52 0.25
C LEU A 23 -9.11 -10.25 1.57
N THR A 24 -8.29 -11.24 1.95
CA THR A 24 -8.50 -12.00 3.19
C THR A 24 -7.93 -11.31 4.43
N ARG A 25 -7.62 -10.00 4.37
CA ARG A 25 -7.02 -9.26 5.51
C ARG A 25 -8.01 -8.43 6.30
N SER A 26 -9.22 -8.20 5.78
CA SER A 26 -10.23 -7.45 6.52
C SER A 26 -11.63 -7.98 6.24
N ALA A 27 -12.27 -8.52 7.28
CA ALA A 27 -13.68 -8.92 7.22
C ALA A 27 -14.59 -7.69 7.05
N ALA A 28 -14.22 -6.54 7.63
CA ALA A 28 -14.99 -5.30 7.49
C ALA A 28 -15.08 -4.88 6.02
N VAL A 29 -13.94 -4.87 5.31
CA VAL A 29 -13.87 -4.58 3.87
C VAL A 29 -14.69 -5.58 3.06
N LEU A 30 -14.53 -6.89 3.30
CA LEU A 30 -15.29 -7.92 2.58
C LEU A 30 -16.80 -7.81 2.80
N ARG A 31 -17.25 -7.39 4.00
CA ARG A 31 -18.68 -7.14 4.27
C ARG A 31 -19.17 -5.91 3.51
N ARG A 32 -18.39 -4.82 3.45
CA ARG A 32 -18.73 -3.63 2.64
C ARG A 32 -18.80 -3.95 1.16
N LEU A 33 -17.88 -4.74 0.63
CA LEU A 33 -17.89 -5.17 -0.77
C LEU A 33 -19.12 -6.01 -1.12
N GLN A 34 -19.66 -6.79 -0.17
CA GLN A 34 -20.88 -7.58 -0.38
C GLN A 34 -22.14 -6.72 -0.47
N THR A 35 -22.15 -5.54 0.17
CA THR A 35 -23.31 -4.64 0.15
C THR A 35 -23.37 -3.77 -1.10
N LEU A 36 -22.35 -3.81 -1.97
CA LEU A 36 -22.38 -3.12 -3.25
C LEU A 36 -23.36 -3.81 -4.20
N GLU A 37 -24.36 -3.07 -4.67
CA GLU A 37 -25.42 -3.59 -5.53
C GLU A 37 -24.91 -3.98 -6.92
N GLY A 38 -25.48 -5.05 -7.49
CA GLY A 38 -25.23 -5.47 -8.87
C GLY A 38 -23.83 -6.03 -9.16
N LYS A 39 -22.98 -6.22 -8.15
CA LYS A 39 -21.62 -6.69 -8.36
C LYS A 39 -21.57 -8.21 -8.58
N PRO A 40 -20.93 -8.71 -9.66
CA PRO A 40 -20.91 -10.14 -9.98
C PRO A 40 -20.06 -10.96 -9.01
N TYR A 41 -19.14 -10.31 -8.28
CA TYR A 41 -18.23 -10.97 -7.34
C TYR A 41 -18.77 -11.06 -5.91
N SER A 42 -20.01 -10.66 -5.62
CA SER A 42 -20.55 -10.67 -4.24
C SER A 42 -20.52 -12.06 -3.60
N ALA A 43 -20.72 -13.12 -4.40
CA ALA A 43 -20.57 -14.50 -3.95
C ALA A 43 -19.11 -14.84 -3.55
N LEU A 44 -18.12 -14.32 -4.29
CA LEU A 44 -16.71 -14.47 -3.96
C LEU A 44 -16.37 -13.74 -2.65
N ALA A 45 -16.80 -12.49 -2.48
CA ALA A 45 -16.54 -11.74 -1.25
C ALA A 45 -17.10 -12.46 -0.01
N ARG A 46 -18.28 -13.08 -0.13
CA ARG A 46 -18.86 -13.94 0.91
C ARG A 46 -18.03 -15.21 1.15
N ALA A 47 -17.60 -15.89 0.09
CA ALA A 47 -16.80 -17.10 0.19
C ALA A 47 -15.42 -16.87 0.82
N LEU A 48 -14.89 -15.64 0.74
CA LEU A 48 -13.61 -15.26 1.35
C LEU A 48 -13.70 -14.93 2.85
N LEU A 49 -14.88 -14.63 3.39
CA LEU A 49 -15.04 -14.26 4.81
C LEU A 49 -14.49 -15.29 5.81
N PRO A 50 -14.71 -16.61 5.64
CA PRO A 50 -14.17 -17.62 6.55
C PRO A 50 -12.63 -17.70 6.56
N TRP A 51 -11.99 -17.12 5.55
CA TRP A 51 -10.53 -17.13 5.39
C TRP A 51 -9.85 -15.91 6.00
N VAL A 52 -10.63 -14.93 6.49
CA VAL A 52 -10.06 -13.74 7.11
C VAL A 52 -9.32 -14.12 8.38
N GLY A 53 -8.04 -13.75 8.45
CA GLY A 53 -7.17 -14.06 9.60
C GLY A 53 -6.70 -15.51 9.66
N SER A 54 -7.10 -16.37 8.72
CA SER A 54 -6.59 -17.74 8.64
C SER A 54 -5.13 -17.75 8.19
N GLU A 55 -4.32 -18.62 8.80
CA GLU A 55 -2.94 -18.89 8.33
C GLU A 55 -2.94 -19.50 6.91
N LYS A 56 -3.97 -20.29 6.61
CA LYS A 56 -4.15 -20.92 5.30
C LYS A 56 -4.98 -20.01 4.41
N ARG A 57 -4.56 -19.90 3.15
CA ARG A 57 -5.27 -19.14 2.12
C ARG A 57 -6.08 -20.07 1.22
N PRO A 58 -7.25 -19.62 0.73
CA PRO A 58 -7.99 -20.40 -0.25
C PRO A 58 -7.18 -20.49 -1.54
N THR A 59 -7.14 -21.68 -2.14
CA THR A 59 -6.56 -21.84 -3.48
C THR A 59 -7.59 -21.43 -4.54
N ALA A 60 -7.11 -20.98 -5.70
CA ALA A 60 -8.00 -20.62 -6.80
C ALA A 60 -8.86 -21.83 -7.26
N LYS A 61 -8.33 -23.06 -7.16
CA LYS A 61 -9.07 -24.29 -7.49
C LYS A 61 -10.21 -24.55 -6.51
N LEU A 62 -9.98 -24.36 -5.22
CA LEU A 62 -11.00 -24.53 -4.19
C LEU A 62 -12.15 -23.53 -4.40
N LEU A 63 -11.82 -22.26 -4.65
CA LEU A 63 -12.83 -21.22 -4.90
C LEU A 63 -13.63 -21.47 -6.18
N GLN A 64 -12.99 -21.96 -7.25
CA GLN A 64 -13.68 -22.36 -8.49
C GLN A 64 -14.72 -23.44 -8.22
N GLN A 65 -14.34 -24.49 -7.48
CA GLN A 65 -15.24 -25.58 -7.12
C GLN A 65 -16.39 -25.10 -6.23
N GLN A 66 -16.08 -24.31 -5.19
CA GLN A 66 -17.08 -23.80 -4.25
C GLN A 66 -18.10 -22.86 -4.91
N LEU A 67 -17.65 -22.03 -5.86
CA LEU A 67 -18.50 -21.05 -6.53
C LEU A 67 -19.13 -21.57 -7.84
N GLY A 68 -18.70 -22.74 -8.33
CA GLY A 68 -19.16 -23.30 -9.59
C GLY A 68 -18.76 -22.45 -10.81
N VAL A 69 -17.60 -21.79 -10.77
CA VAL A 69 -17.13 -20.87 -11.83
C VAL A 69 -15.84 -21.35 -12.49
N SER A 70 -15.63 -20.95 -13.75
CA SER A 70 -14.37 -21.21 -14.45
C SER A 70 -13.22 -20.34 -13.93
N ALA A 71 -11.98 -20.75 -14.20
CA ALA A 71 -10.78 -19.97 -13.85
C ALA A 71 -10.80 -18.54 -14.39
N GLY A 72 -11.27 -18.34 -15.63
CA GLY A 72 -11.37 -17.01 -16.24
C GLY A 72 -12.40 -16.11 -15.56
N VAL A 73 -13.54 -16.67 -15.15
CA VAL A 73 -14.57 -15.94 -14.39
C VAL A 73 -14.04 -15.56 -13.01
N LEU A 74 -13.41 -16.50 -12.29
CA LEU A 74 -12.81 -16.22 -10.98
C LEU A 74 -11.73 -15.13 -11.09
N GLY A 75 -10.85 -15.22 -12.08
CA GLY A 75 -9.81 -14.23 -12.32
C GLY A 75 -10.40 -12.83 -12.50
N ARG A 76 -11.45 -12.70 -13.32
CA ARG A 76 -12.17 -11.43 -13.50
C ARG A 76 -12.83 -10.94 -12.21
N TRP A 77 -13.49 -11.83 -11.47
CA TRP A 77 -14.12 -11.47 -10.20
C TRP A 77 -13.12 -10.98 -9.16
N LEU A 78 -11.93 -11.61 -9.08
CA LEU A 78 -10.86 -11.16 -8.19
C LEU A 78 -10.39 -9.75 -8.54
N GLN A 79 -10.15 -9.47 -9.83
CA GLN A 79 -9.72 -8.15 -10.29
C GLN A 79 -10.78 -7.08 -9.98
N LEU A 80 -12.05 -7.35 -10.31
CA LEU A 80 -13.15 -6.41 -10.04
C LEU A 80 -13.33 -6.16 -8.54
N CYS A 81 -13.36 -7.23 -7.73
CA CYS A 81 -13.49 -7.14 -6.28
C CYS A 81 -12.34 -6.31 -5.67
N TYR A 82 -11.12 -6.49 -6.18
CA TYR A 82 -9.96 -5.74 -5.72
C TYR A 82 -9.97 -4.28 -6.17
N ALA A 83 -10.39 -4.00 -7.39
CA ALA A 83 -10.55 -2.62 -7.87
C ALA A 83 -11.58 -1.86 -7.02
N ASP A 84 -12.73 -2.48 -6.73
CA ASP A 84 -13.75 -1.90 -5.87
C ASP A 84 -13.27 -1.77 -4.41
N LEU A 85 -12.38 -2.65 -3.92
CA LEU A 85 -11.72 -2.47 -2.63
C LEU A 85 -10.87 -1.20 -2.63
N LEU A 86 -10.02 -1.00 -3.64
CA LEU A 86 -9.15 0.17 -3.71
C LEU A 86 -9.97 1.46 -3.78
N ALA A 87 -11.03 1.47 -4.60
CA ALA A 87 -11.96 2.60 -4.67
C ALA A 87 -12.64 2.90 -3.32
N LEU A 88 -13.03 1.86 -2.56
CA LEU A 88 -13.56 2.04 -1.20
C LEU A 88 -12.53 2.65 -0.26
N LEU A 89 -11.27 2.19 -0.32
CA LEU A 89 -10.19 2.75 0.50
C LEU A 89 -9.88 4.21 0.16
N GLU A 90 -9.99 4.59 -1.11
CA GLU A 90 -9.74 5.96 -1.57
C GLU A 90 -10.84 6.94 -1.15
N THR A 91 -12.07 6.46 -0.94
CA THR A 91 -13.25 7.32 -0.78
C THR A 91 -13.91 7.29 0.58
N ASP A 92 -13.84 6.18 1.32
CA ASP A 92 -14.51 6.01 2.62
C ASP A 92 -13.53 5.70 3.75
N ALA A 93 -13.21 6.74 4.52
CA ALA A 93 -12.33 6.64 5.70
C ALA A 93 -12.86 5.70 6.80
N SER A 94 -14.15 5.36 6.76
CA SER A 94 -14.82 4.54 7.78
C SER A 94 -14.67 3.03 7.52
N VAL A 95 -14.09 2.63 6.39
CA VAL A 95 -13.95 1.21 6.01
C VAL A 95 -12.98 0.47 6.92
N LEU A 96 -11.89 1.12 7.31
CA LEU A 96 -10.79 0.46 8.04
C LEU A 96 -10.78 0.68 9.54
N SER A 97 -11.45 1.72 10.04
CA SER A 97 -11.46 2.00 11.48
C SER A 97 -12.52 3.06 11.85
N ALA A 98 -12.77 3.20 13.15
CA ALA A 98 -13.76 4.09 13.75
C ALA A 98 -13.12 5.16 14.66
N GLY A 99 -11.87 5.56 14.37
CA GLY A 99 -11.20 6.64 15.09
C GLY A 99 -11.89 8.00 14.87
N PRO A 100 -11.58 9.01 15.71
CA PRO A 100 -12.18 10.35 15.60
C PRO A 100 -11.52 11.23 14.53
N VAL A 101 -10.28 10.94 14.15
CA VAL A 101 -9.49 11.74 13.20
C VAL A 101 -9.40 11.01 11.87
N GLU A 102 -9.52 11.75 10.77
CA GLU A 102 -9.33 11.22 9.43
C GLU A 102 -7.87 11.30 9.00
N HIS A 103 -7.36 10.19 8.45
CA HIS A 103 -6.01 10.03 7.96
C HIS A 103 -6.04 9.73 6.48
N TRP A 104 -5.24 10.48 5.71
CA TRP A 104 -5.01 10.25 4.29
C TRP A 104 -3.59 9.71 4.13
N LEU A 105 -3.49 8.41 3.86
CA LEU A 105 -2.23 7.72 3.70
C LEU A 105 -1.84 7.72 2.21
N TYR A 106 -0.72 8.36 1.88
CA TYR A 106 -0.13 8.36 0.55
C TYR A 106 0.95 7.30 0.49
N VAL A 107 0.65 6.16 -0.11
CA VAL A 107 1.53 4.99 -0.12
C VAL A 107 2.32 4.96 -1.41
N HIS A 108 3.61 5.30 -1.35
CA HIS A 108 4.51 5.24 -2.51
C HIS A 108 4.97 3.81 -2.77
N GLY A 109 4.08 2.96 -3.28
CA GLY A 109 4.39 1.56 -3.61
C GLY A 109 5.47 1.41 -4.70
N GLN A 110 6.06 0.22 -4.78
CA GLN A 110 7.05 -0.12 -5.82
C GLN A 110 6.44 -0.18 -7.21
N ARG A 111 5.15 -0.56 -7.30
CA ARG A 111 4.40 -0.64 -8.57
C ARG A 111 3.66 0.65 -8.86
N ARG A 112 2.96 1.19 -7.86
CA ARG A 112 2.12 2.38 -7.98
C ARG A 112 1.93 3.07 -6.63
N THR A 113 1.71 4.38 -6.67
CA THR A 113 1.18 5.13 -5.53
C THR A 113 -0.30 4.80 -5.31
N VAL A 114 -0.67 4.53 -4.06
CA VAL A 114 -2.06 4.27 -3.64
C VAL A 114 -2.43 5.25 -2.53
N GLU A 115 -3.64 5.79 -2.60
CA GLU A 115 -4.20 6.60 -1.52
C GLU A 115 -5.17 5.77 -0.69
N VAL A 116 -5.04 5.84 0.63
CA VAL A 116 -5.92 5.14 1.56
C VAL A 116 -6.43 6.14 2.59
N ARG A 117 -7.75 6.30 2.65
CA ARG A 117 -8.43 7.05 3.70
C ARG A 117 -8.82 6.09 4.81
N CYS A 118 -8.53 6.46 6.04
CA CYS A 118 -8.93 5.69 7.22
C CYS A 118 -9.09 6.61 8.43
N ARG A 119 -9.65 6.08 9.52
CA ARG A 119 -9.70 6.80 10.80
C ARG A 119 -8.96 6.07 11.89
N LEU A 120 -7.68 6.34 12.09
CA LEU A 120 -6.88 5.63 13.08
C LEU A 120 -7.18 6.12 14.51
N PRO A 121 -7.16 5.24 15.52
CA PRO A 121 -7.33 5.66 16.91
C PRO A 121 -6.15 6.52 17.41
N VAL A 122 -4.97 6.34 16.82
CA VAL A 122 -3.75 7.09 17.11
C VAL A 122 -3.06 7.39 15.79
N THR A 123 -2.60 8.63 15.62
CA THR A 123 -1.77 9.02 14.47
C THR A 123 -0.40 8.36 14.59
N PRO A 124 0.03 7.55 13.60
CA PRO A 124 1.38 6.98 13.54
C PRO A 124 2.44 8.08 13.62
N ARG A 125 3.56 7.81 14.29
CA ARG A 125 4.67 8.75 14.41
C ARG A 125 5.60 8.69 13.23
N LEU A 126 6.40 9.74 13.06
CA LEU A 126 7.48 9.75 12.07
C LEU A 126 8.37 8.51 12.26
N HIS A 127 8.70 7.84 11.16
CA HIS A 127 9.50 6.61 11.09
C HIS A 127 8.87 5.35 11.69
N GLU A 128 7.65 5.43 12.21
CA GLU A 128 6.93 4.26 12.72
C GLU A 128 6.58 3.32 11.55
N GLN A 129 6.60 2.00 11.84
CA GLN A 129 6.22 0.97 10.88
C GLN A 129 4.70 0.85 10.78
N VAL A 130 4.20 0.80 9.56
CA VAL A 130 2.78 0.63 9.24
C VAL A 130 2.63 -0.53 8.27
N GLU A 131 1.80 -1.51 8.62
CA GLU A 131 1.47 -2.62 7.74
C GLU A 131 0.10 -2.39 7.08
N LEU A 132 0.07 -2.37 5.74
CA LEU A 132 -1.12 -2.20 4.92
C LEU A 132 -1.28 -3.38 3.96
N PRO A 133 -1.66 -4.57 4.46
CA PRO A 133 -1.70 -5.77 3.63
C PRO A 133 -2.84 -5.74 2.60
N LEU A 134 -3.85 -4.89 2.78
CA LEU A 134 -4.99 -4.72 1.86
C LEU A 134 -4.59 -4.12 0.49
N ILE A 135 -3.50 -3.35 0.45
CA ILE A 135 -3.02 -2.72 -0.79
C ILE A 135 -1.81 -3.44 -1.37
N ALA A 136 -1.39 -4.56 -0.78
CA ALA A 136 -0.12 -5.20 -1.14
C ALA A 136 -0.06 -5.67 -2.59
N ALA A 137 -1.18 -6.10 -3.17
CA ALA A 137 -1.21 -6.46 -4.59
C ALA A 137 -0.95 -5.24 -5.50
N GLU A 138 -1.56 -4.10 -5.21
CA GLU A 138 -1.36 -2.86 -6.00
C GLU A 138 0.00 -2.21 -5.71
N ALA A 139 0.37 -2.05 -4.43
CA ALA A 139 1.59 -1.36 -4.02
C ALA A 139 2.86 -2.20 -4.20
N GLY A 140 2.73 -3.54 -4.29
CA GLY A 140 3.86 -4.48 -4.38
C GLY A 140 4.56 -4.77 -3.05
N ASN A 141 4.14 -4.14 -1.95
CA ASN A 141 4.64 -4.36 -0.60
C ASN A 141 3.48 -4.14 0.40
N SER A 142 3.54 -4.77 1.58
CA SER A 142 2.62 -4.51 2.69
C SER A 142 3.25 -3.71 3.82
N GLN A 143 4.58 -3.61 3.86
CA GLN A 143 5.31 -2.98 4.96
C GLN A 143 5.86 -1.63 4.53
N PHE A 144 5.55 -0.61 5.32
CA PHE A 144 5.90 0.77 5.08
C PHE A 144 6.34 1.45 6.36
N TYR A 145 7.00 2.59 6.24
CA TYR A 145 7.22 3.50 7.36
C TYR A 145 6.75 4.90 7.04
N VAL A 146 6.42 5.65 8.11
CA VAL A 146 6.02 7.05 8.02
C VAL A 146 7.20 7.92 7.62
N GLN A 147 7.11 8.55 6.45
CA GLN A 147 8.13 9.45 5.93
C GLN A 147 7.82 10.90 6.27
N THR A 148 6.55 11.32 6.17
CA THR A 148 6.11 12.67 6.51
C THR A 148 4.72 12.63 7.13
N ILE A 149 4.45 13.63 7.98
CA ILE A 149 3.13 13.88 8.55
C ILE A 149 2.84 15.36 8.37
N THR A 150 1.75 15.69 7.70
CA THR A 150 1.23 17.06 7.59
C THR A 150 -0.22 17.09 8.05
N TYR A 151 -0.65 18.26 8.51
CA TYR A 151 -1.98 18.47 9.07
C TYR A 151 -2.69 19.52 8.23
N GLU A 152 -3.93 19.24 7.85
CA GLU A 152 -4.79 20.17 7.13
C GLU A 152 -6.09 20.36 7.94
N LEU A 153 -6.55 21.61 8.06
CA LEU A 153 -7.85 21.92 8.65
C LEU A 153 -8.82 22.26 7.50
N VAL A 154 -9.79 21.38 7.26
CA VAL A 154 -10.77 21.53 6.17
C VAL A 154 -12.16 21.42 6.75
N ASN A 155 -13.03 22.41 6.51
CA ASN A 155 -14.42 22.42 6.98
C ASN A 155 -14.57 22.10 8.48
N ASP A 156 -13.75 22.74 9.32
CA ASP A 156 -13.69 22.52 10.77
C ASP A 156 -13.31 21.08 11.19
N GLN A 157 -12.72 20.31 10.28
CA GLN A 157 -12.22 18.96 10.53
C GLN A 157 -10.70 18.90 10.32
N LEU A 158 -10.00 18.27 11.27
CA LEU A 158 -8.58 17.98 11.15
C LEU A 158 -8.39 16.73 10.28
N VAL A 159 -7.69 16.88 9.16
CA VAL A 159 -7.22 15.80 8.30
C VAL A 159 -5.71 15.65 8.47
N VAL A 160 -5.25 14.42 8.68
CA VAL A 160 -3.84 14.11 8.84
C VAL A 160 -3.33 13.40 7.58
N HIS A 161 -2.44 14.05 6.87
CA HIS A 161 -1.81 13.52 5.66
C HIS A 161 -0.52 12.82 6.06
N ILE A 162 -0.37 11.56 5.65
CA ILE A 162 0.77 10.72 6.01
C ILE A 162 1.37 10.15 4.74
N ALA A 163 2.60 10.52 4.41
CA ALA A 163 3.34 9.84 3.34
C ALA A 163 4.02 8.59 3.88
N LEU A 164 3.80 7.46 3.22
CA LEU A 164 4.34 6.16 3.56
C LEU A 164 5.34 5.69 2.50
N LYS A 165 6.52 5.27 2.95
CA LYS A 165 7.59 4.76 2.09
C LYS A 165 7.78 3.25 2.30
N PRO A 166 7.96 2.44 1.25
CA PRO A 166 8.01 0.98 1.36
C PRO A 166 9.31 0.52 2.03
N GLY A 167 9.20 -0.59 2.76
CA GLY A 167 10.30 -1.24 3.44
C GLY A 167 10.43 -0.82 4.90
N TYR A 168 11.64 -0.94 5.43
CA TYR A 168 11.95 -0.68 6.84
C TYR A 168 12.71 0.62 6.99
N TYR A 169 12.41 1.35 8.06
CA TYR A 169 13.17 2.52 8.43
C TYR A 169 14.52 2.09 9.02
N ASN A 170 15.60 2.66 8.49
CA ASN A 170 16.96 2.43 9.00
C ASN A 170 17.53 3.75 9.52
N ALA A 171 17.39 3.96 10.83
CA ALA A 171 17.84 5.17 11.52
C ALA A 171 19.33 5.48 11.29
N TYR A 172 20.16 4.43 11.19
CA TYR A 172 21.59 4.59 10.98
C TYR A 172 21.88 5.17 9.59
N VAL A 173 21.26 4.63 8.54
CA VAL A 173 21.42 5.12 7.17
C VAL A 173 20.92 6.55 7.03
N GLU A 174 19.77 6.88 7.62
CA GLU A 174 19.25 8.25 7.56
C GLU A 174 20.19 9.24 8.26
N ARG A 175 20.75 8.87 9.41
CA ARG A 175 21.74 9.71 10.10
C ARG A 175 23.00 9.93 9.25
N LEU A 176 23.49 8.91 8.55
CA LEU A 176 24.62 9.08 7.64
C LEU A 176 24.27 9.98 6.45
N LEU A 177 23.04 9.87 5.94
CA LEU A 177 22.55 10.70 4.85
C LEU A 177 22.45 12.17 5.27
N GLU A 178 21.87 12.44 6.43
CA GLU A 178 21.83 13.78 7.03
C GLU A 178 23.23 14.36 7.24
N ARG A 179 24.15 13.53 7.75
CA ARG A 179 25.55 13.91 7.94
C ARG A 179 26.23 14.27 6.61
N ALA A 180 26.07 13.44 5.58
CA ALA A 180 26.66 13.67 4.27
C ALA A 180 26.13 14.95 3.61
N LEU A 181 24.84 15.24 3.78
CA LEU A 181 24.23 16.48 3.29
C LEU A 181 24.75 17.70 4.06
N PHE A 182 24.89 17.59 5.39
CA PHE A 182 25.41 18.67 6.23
C PHE A 182 26.89 18.97 5.96
N GLU A 183 27.70 17.94 5.74
CA GLU A 183 29.12 18.05 5.38
C GLU A 183 29.34 18.39 3.89
N GLU A 184 28.26 18.53 3.10
CA GLU A 184 28.29 18.73 1.64
C GLU A 184 29.02 17.63 0.84
N GLU A 185 29.22 16.46 1.45
CA GLU A 185 29.83 15.25 0.85
C GLU A 185 28.88 14.50 -0.10
N LEU A 186 27.58 14.80 -0.01
CA LEU A 186 26.55 14.32 -0.92
C LEU A 186 25.79 15.50 -1.50
N SER A 187 25.80 15.64 -2.83
CA SER A 187 25.03 16.68 -3.50
C SER A 187 23.53 16.35 -3.57
N ILE A 188 22.69 17.38 -3.70
CA ILE A 188 21.25 17.22 -3.94
C ILE A 188 20.99 16.43 -5.24
N HIS A 189 21.85 16.59 -6.26
CA HIS A 189 21.73 15.83 -7.51
C HIS A 189 21.94 14.34 -7.29
N GLU A 190 22.98 13.95 -6.54
CA GLU A 190 23.21 12.55 -6.19
C GLU A 190 22.05 11.97 -5.39
N LEU A 191 21.48 12.73 -4.46
CA LEU A 191 20.31 12.29 -3.68
C LEU A 191 19.09 11.95 -4.57
N LEU A 192 18.90 12.69 -5.66
CA LEU A 192 17.77 12.51 -6.58
C LEU A 192 18.03 11.44 -7.64
N ASP A 193 19.28 11.27 -8.07
CA ASP A 193 19.64 10.37 -9.17
C ASP A 193 19.99 8.95 -8.69
N LEU A 194 20.53 8.81 -7.48
CA LEU A 194 20.95 7.51 -6.96
C LEU A 194 19.76 6.72 -6.41
N SER A 195 19.71 5.43 -6.75
CA SER A 195 18.80 4.50 -6.08
C SER A 195 19.17 4.37 -4.60
N ARG A 196 18.20 3.91 -3.77
CA ARG A 196 18.46 3.72 -2.33
C ARG A 196 19.65 2.81 -2.05
N TYR A 197 19.81 1.75 -2.83
CA TYR A 197 20.94 0.84 -2.69
C TYR A 197 22.27 1.54 -3.00
N GLN A 198 22.33 2.32 -4.07
CA GLN A 198 23.53 3.09 -4.43
C GLN A 198 23.83 4.19 -3.41
N LEU A 199 22.81 4.84 -2.85
CA LEU A 199 22.97 5.79 -1.74
C LEU A 199 23.60 5.11 -0.53
N GLU A 200 23.12 3.92 -0.16
CA GLU A 200 23.68 3.18 0.98
C GLU A 200 25.14 2.77 0.75
N ASP A 201 25.48 2.30 -0.44
CA ASP A 201 26.87 1.99 -0.79
C ASP A 201 27.75 3.25 -0.78
N ARG A 202 27.25 4.37 -1.33
CA ARG A 202 27.96 5.66 -1.30
C ARG A 202 28.20 6.15 0.14
N LEU A 203 27.21 6.01 1.02
CA LEU A 203 27.34 6.38 2.43
C LEU A 203 28.34 5.49 3.17
N ARG A 204 28.44 4.20 2.82
CA ARG A 204 29.47 3.29 3.38
C ARG A 204 30.88 3.66 2.93
N GLU A 205 31.05 4.14 1.69
CA GLU A 205 32.33 4.64 1.20
C GLU A 205 32.77 5.91 1.94
N LEU A 206 31.83 6.84 2.17
CA LEU A 206 32.08 8.07 2.91
C LEU A 206 32.35 7.81 4.40
N TYR A 207 31.66 6.84 5.00
CA TYR A 207 31.74 6.54 6.43
C TYR A 207 32.01 5.06 6.74
N PRO A 208 33.21 4.52 6.41
CA PRO A 208 33.52 3.09 6.50
C PRO A 208 33.65 2.54 7.93
N ARG A 209 33.55 3.38 8.97
CA ARG A 209 33.73 3.02 10.39
C ARG A 209 32.62 3.55 11.31
N GLY A 210 31.45 3.89 10.75
CA GLY A 210 30.29 4.37 11.51
C GLY A 210 29.53 3.24 12.21
#